data_AF-A0A1M6MDW2-F1
#
_entry.id   AF-A0A1M6MDW2-F1
#
_cell.length_a   1.000
_cell.length_b   1.000
_cell.length_c   1.000
_cell.angle_alpha   90.00
_cell.angle_beta   90.00
_cell.angle_gamma   90.00
#
_symmetry.space_group_name_H-M   'P 1'
#
loop_
_entity.id
_entity.type
_entity.pdbx_description
1 polymer ?
#
loop_
_entity_poly.entity_id
_entity_poly.type
_entity_poly.pdbx_seq_one_letter_code
_entity_poly.pdbx_strand_id
1 'polypeptide(L)'
;MNIEQAYVKSTSKEDVIRILELRLNNKLEEVGVQIDVGLPSSYDAIIAKDLKRKIAISNSSNGWISILESKEVNDYNMLLQLSKDLNTEVLALMFSDVTGAWGFAEFIEGKVAKSYFSEEDDEIEEFIANKLDEKGIDIPMYMFREVVSKKAEGWSIIKKLS
;
A
#
# COMPACT_ATOMS: atom_id res chain seq x y z
N MET A 1 14.98 8.69 0.11
CA MET A 1 13.52 8.72 0.38
C MET A 1 13.12 7.31 0.81
N ASN A 2 12.04 7.14 1.58
CA ASN A 2 11.45 5.81 1.79
C ASN A 2 10.01 5.89 1.30
N ILE A 3 9.70 5.15 0.24
CA ILE A 3 8.36 5.07 -0.33
C ILE A 3 7.82 3.68 -0.04
N GLU A 4 6.65 3.63 0.57
CA GLU A 4 5.88 2.42 0.73
C GLU A 4 4.45 2.67 0.35
N GLN A 5 4.06 2.17 -0.82
CA GLN A 5 2.79 2.47 -1.44
C GLN A 5 2.18 1.18 -1.97
N ALA A 6 0.86 1.08 -1.91
CA ALA A 6 0.13 -0.03 -2.49
C ALA A 6 -0.84 0.44 -3.57
N TYR A 7 -1.09 -0.42 -4.54
CA TYR A 7 -2.05 -0.22 -5.60
C TYR A 7 -3.05 -1.36 -5.59
N VAL A 8 -4.34 -1.03 -5.59
CA VAL A 8 -5.45 -1.98 -5.59
C VAL A 8 -6.16 -1.88 -6.92
N LYS A 9 -6.31 -3.01 -7.63
CA LYS A 9 -7.05 -3.06 -8.89
C LYS A 9 -8.54 -2.97 -8.61
N SER A 10 -9.11 -1.78 -8.72
CA SER A 10 -10.51 -1.51 -8.46
C SER A 10 -10.91 -0.17 -9.05
N THR A 11 -12.14 -0.08 -9.54
CA THR A 11 -12.76 1.20 -9.91
C THR A 11 -13.63 1.78 -8.79
N SER A 12 -13.89 1.00 -7.74
CA SER A 12 -14.73 1.37 -6.60
C SER A 12 -13.86 1.83 -5.43
N LYS A 13 -13.76 3.15 -5.25
CA LYS A 13 -13.02 3.75 -4.14
C LYS A 13 -13.71 3.51 -2.81
N GLU A 14 -15.03 3.50 -2.83
CA GLU A 14 -15.90 3.31 -1.67
C GLU A 14 -15.72 1.91 -1.06
N ASP A 15 -15.60 0.87 -1.89
CA ASP A 15 -15.36 -0.49 -1.38
C ASP A 15 -13.97 -0.64 -0.73
N VAL A 16 -12.96 -0.01 -1.32
CA VAL A 16 -11.60 0.05 -0.75
C VAL A 16 -11.65 0.79 0.59
N ILE A 17 -12.28 1.97 0.66
CA ILE A 17 -12.46 2.74 1.90
C ILE A 17 -13.14 1.89 2.98
N ARG A 18 -14.22 1.17 2.65
CA ARG A 18 -14.96 0.35 3.61
C ARG A 18 -14.04 -0.68 4.30
N ILE A 19 -13.21 -1.40 3.54
CA ILE A 19 -12.31 -2.41 4.09
C ILE A 19 -11.22 -1.77 4.95
N LEU A 20 -10.64 -0.65 4.48
CA LEU A 20 -9.64 0.09 5.24
C LEU A 20 -10.20 0.63 6.56
N GLU A 21 -11.43 1.12 6.57
CA GLU A 21 -12.12 1.57 7.79
C GLU A 21 -12.34 0.42 8.78
N LEU A 22 -12.68 -0.79 8.30
CA LEU A 22 -12.76 -1.97 9.17
C LEU A 22 -11.39 -2.26 9.81
N ARG A 23 -10.30 -2.22 9.03
CA ARG A 23 -8.93 -2.43 9.55
C ARG A 23 -8.53 -1.36 10.57
N LEU A 24 -8.69 -0.08 10.23
CA LEU A 24 -8.29 1.05 11.08
C LEU A 24 -9.03 1.07 12.43
N ASN A 25 -10.27 0.63 12.44
CA ASN A 25 -11.09 0.59 13.65
C ASN A 25 -10.98 -0.75 14.40
N ASN A 26 -9.93 -1.54 14.13
CA ASN A 26 -9.65 -2.82 14.79
C ASN A 26 -10.82 -3.83 14.70
N LYS A 27 -11.63 -3.74 13.63
CA LYS A 27 -12.75 -4.67 13.40
C LYS A 27 -12.34 -5.89 12.58
N LEU A 28 -11.08 -5.97 12.18
CA LEU A 28 -10.46 -7.16 11.59
C LEU A 28 -9.60 -7.85 12.64
N GLU A 29 -9.56 -9.18 12.57
CA GLU A 29 -8.70 -10.00 13.43
C GLU A 29 -7.21 -9.67 13.17
N GLU A 30 -6.35 -9.97 14.14
CA GLU A 30 -4.88 -9.90 13.98
C GLU A 30 -4.27 -8.49 13.81
N VAL A 31 -4.73 -7.52 14.58
CA VAL A 31 -4.11 -6.19 14.64
C VAL A 31 -2.67 -6.29 15.16
N GLY A 32 -1.72 -5.73 14.41
CA GLY A 32 -0.30 -5.70 14.78
C GLY A 32 0.46 -6.99 14.45
N VAL A 33 -0.17 -7.95 13.79
CA VAL A 33 0.50 -9.12 13.19
C VAL A 33 0.65 -8.88 11.70
N GLN A 34 1.89 -9.01 11.21
CA GLN A 34 2.20 -9.01 9.78
C GLN A 34 2.44 -10.43 9.30
N ILE A 35 1.96 -10.71 8.09
CA ILE A 35 2.23 -11.95 7.38
C ILE A 35 3.65 -11.91 6.80
N ASP A 36 4.33 -13.05 6.75
CA ASP A 36 5.58 -13.16 5.99
C ASP A 36 5.24 -13.22 4.50
N VAL A 37 5.61 -12.15 3.80
CA VAL A 37 5.41 -11.99 2.35
C VAL A 37 6.73 -12.01 1.59
N GLY A 38 7.85 -12.37 2.23
CA GLY A 38 9.18 -12.27 1.63
C GLY A 38 9.70 -10.84 1.46
N LEU A 39 9.04 -9.85 2.11
CA LEU A 39 9.53 -8.49 2.27
C LEU A 39 9.81 -8.21 3.75
N PRO A 40 10.77 -7.34 4.08
CA PRO A 40 10.88 -6.74 5.40
C PRO A 40 9.54 -6.14 5.84
N SER A 41 9.13 -6.41 7.07
CA SER A 41 8.00 -5.72 7.68
C SER A 41 8.38 -4.27 7.96
N SER A 42 7.64 -3.34 7.40
CA SER A 42 7.73 -1.91 7.71
C SER A 42 6.71 -1.44 8.73
N TYR A 43 5.74 -2.31 9.06
CA TYR A 43 4.65 -1.98 9.97
C TYR A 43 4.90 -2.50 11.39
N ASP A 44 5.24 -1.58 12.30
CA ASP A 44 5.43 -1.92 13.71
C ASP A 44 4.12 -2.09 14.48
N ALA A 45 4.09 -3.00 15.46
CA ALA A 45 2.96 -3.18 16.36
C ALA A 45 2.57 -1.89 17.13
N ILE A 46 3.53 -0.99 17.39
CA ILE A 46 3.27 0.33 17.99
C ILE A 46 2.48 1.21 17.02
N ILE A 47 2.85 1.21 15.73
CA ILE A 47 2.15 1.95 14.68
C ILE A 47 0.73 1.41 14.53
N ALA A 48 0.52 0.10 14.70
CA ALA A 48 -0.79 -0.52 14.58
C ALA A 48 -1.85 0.04 15.54
N LYS A 49 -1.41 0.47 16.73
CA LYS A 49 -2.29 1.00 17.77
C LYS A 49 -2.34 2.53 17.78
N ASP A 50 -1.60 3.20 16.91
CA ASP A 50 -1.51 4.66 16.87
C ASP A 50 -2.84 5.29 16.41
N LEU A 51 -3.46 6.07 17.29
CA LEU A 51 -4.69 6.82 16.99
C LEU A 51 -4.50 7.89 15.90
N LYS A 52 -3.25 8.25 15.60
CA LYS A 52 -2.90 9.21 14.53
C LYS A 52 -2.70 8.53 13.16
N ARG A 53 -2.85 7.21 13.05
CA ARG A 53 -2.76 6.48 11.77
C ARG A 53 -3.78 7.05 10.77
N LYS A 54 -3.29 7.41 9.59
CA LYS A 54 -4.08 7.92 8.47
C LYS A 54 -3.68 7.19 7.20
N ILE A 55 -4.65 7.00 6.33
CA ILE A 55 -4.45 6.38 5.01
C ILE A 55 -4.99 7.35 3.97
N ALA A 56 -4.18 7.63 2.96
CA ALA A 56 -4.53 8.43 1.80
C ALA A 56 -4.86 7.50 0.64
N ILE A 57 -5.91 7.85 -0.11
CA ILE A 57 -6.50 7.00 -1.14
C ILE A 57 -6.81 7.86 -2.36
N SER A 58 -6.28 7.49 -3.53
CA SER A 58 -6.55 8.19 -4.79
C SER A 58 -7.94 7.85 -5.33
N ASN A 59 -8.38 8.58 -6.36
CA ASN A 59 -9.41 8.04 -7.25
C ASN A 59 -8.84 6.92 -8.11
N SER A 60 -9.72 6.13 -8.72
CA SER A 60 -9.30 5.14 -9.71
C SER A 60 -8.70 5.82 -10.94
N SER A 61 -7.49 5.41 -11.32
CA SER A 61 -6.86 5.73 -12.61
C SER A 61 -6.50 4.43 -13.30
N ASN A 62 -6.90 4.27 -14.55
CA ASN A 62 -6.72 3.05 -15.34
C ASN A 62 -7.09 1.73 -14.60
N GLY A 63 -8.14 1.77 -13.77
CA GLY A 63 -8.60 0.61 -12.99
C GLY A 63 -7.79 0.33 -11.72
N TRP A 64 -6.91 1.23 -11.32
CA TRP A 64 -6.07 1.13 -10.12
C TRP A 64 -6.34 2.27 -9.15
N ILE A 65 -6.31 1.96 -7.86
CA ILE A 65 -6.38 2.93 -6.76
C ILE A 65 -5.10 2.83 -5.95
N SER A 66 -4.46 3.98 -5.70
CA SER A 66 -3.30 4.06 -4.83
C SER A 66 -3.71 4.23 -3.37
N ILE A 67 -2.99 3.55 -2.49
CA ILE A 67 -3.12 3.58 -1.03
C ILE A 67 -1.76 3.91 -0.43
N LEU A 68 -1.75 4.89 0.48
CA LEU A 68 -0.54 5.35 1.15
C LEU A 68 -0.79 5.63 2.64
N GLU A 69 0.03 5.10 3.53
CA GLU A 69 -0.12 5.31 4.97
C GLU A 69 0.78 6.43 5.49
N SER A 70 0.34 7.18 6.51
CA SER A 70 1.02 8.40 6.98
C SER A 70 2.45 8.28 7.51
N LYS A 71 2.94 7.07 7.69
CA LYS A 71 4.30 6.79 8.14
C LYS A 71 5.14 6.11 7.05
N GLU A 72 4.65 6.08 5.82
CA GLU A 72 5.24 5.32 4.70
C GLU A 72 5.44 3.87 5.11
N VAL A 73 4.34 3.19 5.47
CA VAL A 73 4.35 1.79 5.90
C VAL A 73 3.27 1.00 5.17
N ASN A 74 3.55 -0.26 4.86
CA ASN A 74 2.58 -1.20 4.33
C ASN A 74 2.08 -2.17 5.43
N ASP A 75 0.78 -2.11 5.74
CA ASP A 75 0.11 -3.17 6.50
C ASP A 75 -0.22 -4.34 5.55
N TYR A 76 0.71 -5.26 5.32
CA TYR A 76 0.54 -6.36 4.36
C TYR A 76 -0.67 -7.26 4.66
N ASN A 77 -1.05 -7.44 5.91
CA ASN A 77 -2.27 -8.16 6.25
C ASN A 77 -3.54 -7.42 5.76
N MET A 78 -3.56 -6.09 5.85
CA MET A 78 -4.63 -5.27 5.26
C MET A 78 -4.66 -5.38 3.73
N LEU A 79 -3.50 -5.40 3.07
CA LEU A 79 -3.40 -5.54 1.62
C LEU A 79 -3.87 -6.93 1.15
N LEU A 80 -3.51 -7.98 1.89
CA LEU A 80 -4.02 -9.34 1.66
C LEU A 80 -5.55 -9.39 1.79
N GLN A 81 -6.10 -8.76 2.84
CA GLN A 81 -7.54 -8.71 3.06
C GLN A 81 -8.27 -7.94 1.95
N LEU A 82 -7.71 -6.82 1.48
CA LEU A 82 -8.24 -6.08 0.32
C LEU A 82 -8.30 -6.97 -0.92
N SER A 83 -7.20 -7.68 -1.21
CA SER A 83 -7.14 -8.62 -2.33
C SER A 83 -8.19 -9.73 -2.20
N LYS A 84 -8.40 -10.25 -0.99
CA LYS A 84 -9.37 -11.31 -0.68
C LYS A 84 -10.82 -10.84 -0.84
N ASP A 85 -11.19 -9.77 -0.15
CA ASP A 85 -12.59 -9.31 -0.05
C ASP A 85 -13.11 -8.70 -1.36
N LEU A 86 -12.22 -8.10 -2.15
CA LEU A 86 -12.55 -7.55 -3.45
C LEU A 86 -12.32 -8.55 -4.58
N ASN A 87 -11.81 -9.76 -4.29
CA ASN A 87 -11.38 -10.75 -5.26
C ASN A 87 -10.53 -10.11 -6.39
N THR A 88 -9.47 -9.39 -5.97
CA THR A 88 -8.70 -8.55 -6.88
C THR A 88 -7.20 -8.62 -6.63
N GLU A 89 -6.47 -7.97 -7.52
CA GLU A 89 -5.03 -7.80 -7.48
C GLU A 89 -4.63 -6.59 -6.61
N VAL A 90 -3.61 -6.78 -5.78
CA VAL A 90 -2.96 -5.71 -5.02
C VAL A 90 -1.45 -5.80 -5.21
N LEU A 91 -0.81 -4.68 -5.55
CA LEU A 91 0.64 -4.55 -5.64
C LEU A 91 1.12 -3.66 -4.49
N ALA A 92 1.96 -4.18 -3.61
CA ALA A 92 2.70 -3.39 -2.63
C ALA A 92 4.12 -3.14 -3.15
N LEU A 93 4.59 -1.90 -3.02
CA LEU A 93 5.96 -1.50 -3.30
C LEU A 93 6.64 -1.00 -2.03
N MET A 94 7.94 -1.25 -1.96
CA MET A 94 8.85 -0.68 -0.98
C MET A 94 10.09 -0.20 -1.70
N PHE A 95 10.54 1.02 -1.40
CA PHE A 95 11.73 1.61 -1.99
C PHE A 95 12.43 2.54 -0.99
N SER A 96 13.73 2.35 -0.80
CA SER A 96 14.58 3.16 0.07
C SER A 96 15.81 3.64 -0.69
N ASP A 97 15.87 4.92 -1.07
CA ASP A 97 17.06 5.51 -1.70
C ASP A 97 18.26 5.53 -0.73
N VAL A 98 18.01 5.51 0.58
CA VAL A 98 19.08 5.60 1.58
C VAL A 98 19.93 4.34 1.59
N THR A 99 19.27 3.19 1.43
CA THR A 99 19.91 1.88 1.46
C THR A 99 20.09 1.29 0.07
N GLY A 100 19.47 1.87 -0.97
CA GLY A 100 19.37 1.22 -2.28
C GLY A 100 18.52 -0.05 -2.22
N ALA A 101 17.59 -0.13 -1.28
CA ALA A 101 16.75 -1.31 -1.13
C ALA A 101 15.42 -1.13 -1.84
N TRP A 102 14.92 -2.19 -2.48
CA TRP A 102 13.60 -2.20 -3.08
C TRP A 102 12.95 -3.56 -2.98
N GLY A 103 11.64 -3.58 -3.11
CA GLY A 103 10.90 -4.81 -3.20
C GLY A 103 9.46 -4.60 -3.59
N PHE A 104 8.81 -5.71 -3.95
CA PHE A 104 7.38 -5.73 -4.21
C PHE A 104 6.73 -7.00 -3.69
N ALA A 105 5.44 -6.92 -3.43
CA ALA A 105 4.59 -8.07 -3.17
C ALA A 105 3.29 -7.93 -3.99
N GLU A 106 2.94 -8.99 -4.71
CA GLU A 106 1.68 -9.12 -5.44
C GLU A 106 0.75 -10.05 -4.67
N PHE A 107 -0.46 -9.56 -4.41
CA PHE A 107 -1.55 -10.32 -3.83
C PHE A 107 -2.64 -10.52 -4.88
N ILE A 108 -3.11 -11.75 -5.06
CA ILE A 108 -4.19 -12.09 -5.98
C ILE A 108 -5.20 -12.93 -5.22
N GLU A 109 -6.45 -12.45 -5.15
CA GLU A 109 -7.58 -13.14 -4.52
C GLU A 109 -7.26 -13.66 -3.10
N GLY A 110 -6.56 -12.83 -2.31
CA GLY A 110 -6.22 -13.15 -0.93
C GLY A 110 -5.05 -14.12 -0.75
N LYS A 111 -4.17 -14.24 -1.75
CA LYS A 111 -2.92 -15.02 -1.65
C LYS A 111 -1.74 -14.19 -2.12
N VAL A 112 -0.57 -14.40 -1.50
CA VAL A 112 0.70 -13.89 -2.03
C VAL A 112 1.02 -14.65 -3.31
N ALA A 113 0.97 -13.97 -4.46
CA ALA A 113 1.24 -14.56 -5.76
C ALA A 113 2.73 -14.50 -6.10
N LYS A 114 3.39 -13.38 -5.78
CA LYS A 114 4.81 -13.15 -6.03
C LYS A 114 5.35 -12.12 -5.06
N SER A 115 6.60 -12.23 -4.67
CA SER A 115 7.33 -11.17 -4.01
C SER A 115 8.81 -11.20 -4.35
N TYR A 116 9.49 -10.09 -4.15
CA TYR A 116 10.91 -9.92 -4.38
C TYR A 116 11.46 -8.80 -3.52
N PHE A 117 12.66 -8.97 -2.99
CA PHE A 117 13.39 -7.97 -2.22
C PHE A 117 14.86 -8.00 -2.59
N SER A 118 15.49 -6.83 -2.70
CA SER A 118 16.90 -6.68 -2.99
C SER A 118 17.47 -5.43 -2.32
N GLU A 119 18.71 -5.52 -1.86
CA GLU A 119 19.54 -4.41 -1.34
C GLU A 119 20.75 -4.14 -2.23
N GLU A 120 20.95 -4.92 -3.31
CA GLU A 120 22.18 -4.95 -4.11
C GLU A 120 21.95 -4.55 -5.58
N ASP A 121 20.74 -4.18 -5.98
CA ASP A 121 20.45 -3.78 -7.37
C ASP A 121 20.72 -2.30 -7.61
N ASP A 122 21.53 -2.00 -8.62
CA ASP A 122 21.89 -0.64 -9.00
C ASP A 122 20.82 0.07 -9.86
N GLU A 123 19.84 -0.66 -10.40
CA GLU A 123 18.83 -0.17 -11.39
C GLU A 123 17.40 -0.11 -10.83
N ILE A 124 17.26 0.25 -9.55
CA ILE A 124 15.98 0.21 -8.81
C ILE A 124 14.85 1.00 -9.48
N GLU A 125 15.14 2.23 -9.94
CA GLU A 125 14.12 3.11 -10.54
C GLU A 125 13.53 2.49 -11.79
N GLU A 126 14.37 1.85 -12.62
CA GLU A 126 13.94 1.15 -13.82
C GLU A 126 13.10 -0.09 -13.47
N PHE A 127 13.50 -0.86 -12.45
CA PHE A 127 12.70 -2.00 -12.00
C PHE A 127 11.31 -1.61 -11.52
N ILE A 128 11.20 -0.56 -10.71
CA ILE A 128 9.91 -0.09 -10.22
C ILE A 128 9.06 0.46 -11.36
N ALA A 129 9.65 1.28 -12.25
CA ALA A 129 8.94 1.82 -13.41
C ALA A 129 8.42 0.70 -14.31
N ASN A 130 9.26 -0.27 -14.66
CA ASN A 130 8.88 -1.45 -15.43
C ASN A 130 7.76 -2.24 -14.76
N LYS A 131 7.77 -2.33 -13.42
CA LYS A 131 6.72 -3.04 -12.67
C LYS A 131 5.38 -2.33 -12.73
N LEU A 132 5.36 -1.01 -12.62
CA LEU A 132 4.14 -0.22 -12.76
C LEU A 132 3.61 -0.27 -14.19
N ASP A 133 4.50 -0.16 -15.18
CA ASP A 133 4.17 -0.23 -16.60
C ASP A 133 3.60 -1.61 -17.00
N GLU A 134 4.20 -2.70 -16.52
CA GLU A 134 3.70 -4.09 -16.74
C GLU A 134 2.24 -4.23 -16.30
N LYS A 135 1.86 -3.54 -15.21
CA LYS A 135 0.51 -3.59 -14.63
C LYS A 135 -0.42 -2.51 -15.19
N GLY A 136 0.09 -1.60 -16.03
CA GLY A 136 -0.64 -0.45 -16.54
C GLY A 136 -1.02 0.56 -15.45
N ILE A 137 -0.24 0.66 -14.38
CA ILE A 137 -0.45 1.62 -13.29
C ILE A 137 0.18 2.94 -13.70
N ASP A 138 -0.65 3.95 -13.97
CA ASP A 138 -0.23 5.30 -14.38
C ASP A 138 -0.24 6.31 -13.22
N ILE A 139 -0.42 5.82 -11.99
CA ILE A 139 -0.40 6.64 -10.78
C ILE A 139 1.04 6.74 -10.28
N PRO A 140 1.62 7.95 -10.18
CA PRO A 140 2.97 8.11 -9.64
C PRO A 140 3.09 7.64 -8.19
N MET A 141 4.31 7.29 -7.80
CA MET A 141 4.64 7.12 -6.40
C MET A 141 4.66 8.48 -5.71
N TYR A 142 4.09 8.55 -4.50
CA TYR A 142 4.05 9.75 -3.68
C TYR A 142 4.47 9.44 -2.26
N MET A 143 4.95 10.48 -1.58
CA MET A 143 5.03 10.51 -0.13
C MET A 143 3.70 11.00 0.46
N PHE A 144 3.38 10.57 1.67
CA PHE A 144 2.13 10.93 2.33
C PHE A 144 1.99 12.44 2.51
N ARG A 145 3.11 13.14 2.75
CA ARG A 145 3.14 14.60 2.83
C ARG A 145 2.74 15.28 1.52
N GLU A 146 3.00 14.65 0.38
CA GLU A 146 2.67 15.18 -0.95
C GLU A 146 1.19 15.00 -1.24
N VAL A 147 0.62 13.82 -0.93
CA VAL A 147 -0.83 13.60 -1.14
C VAL A 147 -1.70 14.48 -0.24
N VAL A 148 -1.21 14.90 0.93
CA VAL A 148 -1.92 15.81 1.83
C VAL A 148 -2.19 17.18 1.16
N SER A 149 -1.27 17.68 0.34
CA SER A 149 -1.49 18.94 -0.41
C SER A 149 -2.35 18.74 -1.66
N LYS A 150 -2.52 17.50 -2.11
CA LYS A 150 -3.26 17.11 -3.33
C LYS A 150 -4.71 16.70 -3.11
N LYS A 151 -5.33 17.06 -1.97
CA LYS A 151 -6.75 16.73 -1.70
C LYS A 151 -7.73 17.16 -2.80
N ALA A 152 -7.48 18.33 -3.41
CA ALA A 152 -8.31 18.84 -4.50
C ALA A 152 -8.22 18.00 -5.79
N GLU A 153 -7.20 17.15 -5.91
CA GLU A 153 -6.98 16.23 -7.05
C GLU A 153 -7.67 14.87 -6.85
N GLY A 154 -8.60 14.76 -5.88
CA GLY A 154 -9.38 13.55 -5.65
C GLY A 154 -8.78 12.59 -4.62
N TRP A 155 -7.79 13.01 -3.84
CA TRP A 155 -7.27 12.24 -2.71
C TRP A 155 -8.18 12.34 -1.49
N SER A 156 -8.57 11.18 -0.94
CA SER A 156 -9.29 11.07 0.32
C SER A 156 -8.33 10.69 1.43
N ILE A 157 -8.49 11.28 2.63
CA ILE A 157 -7.73 10.88 3.82
C ILE A 157 -8.70 10.30 4.84
N ILE A 158 -8.53 9.01 5.14
CA ILE A 158 -9.26 8.33 6.21
C ILE A 158 -8.38 8.22 7.46
N LYS A 159 -9.01 8.19 8.62
CA LYS A 159 -8.35 8.10 9.93
C LYS A 159 -9.17 7.21 10.85
N LYS A 160 -8.52 6.63 11.85
CA LYS A 160 -9.20 5.91 12.92
C LYS A 160 -10.22 6.82 13.62
N LEU A 161 -11.41 6.29 13.91
CA LEU A 161 -12.39 6.97 14.75
C LEU A 161 -11.97 6.77 16.22
N SER A 162 -11.98 7.86 16.97
CA SER A 162 -11.59 7.92 18.39
C SER A 162 -12.47 7.04 19.27
#